data_AF-A0A850ECF0-F1
#
_entry.id   AF-A0A850ECF0-F1
#
_cell.length_a   1.000
_cell.length_b   1.000
_cell.length_c   1.000
_cell.angle_alpha   90.00
_cell.angle_beta   90.00
_cell.angle_gamma   90.00
#
_symmetry.space_group_name_H-M   'P 1'
#
loop_
_entity.id
_entity.type
_entity.pdbx_description
1 polymer ?
#
loop_
_entity_poly.entity_id
_entity_poly.type
_entity_poly.pdbx_seq_one_letter_code
_entity_poly.pdbx_strand_id
1 'polypeptide(L)' 'KPVLLATNLHWHSAESIAEIYKKRWQIEVFFRWIKQHLNIPKLFGTTPNAVYGQLYVALLVYVLLKLLFDEGQKVVHWSA' A
#
# COMPACT_ATOMS: atom_id res chain seq x y z
N LYS A 1 -27.55 8.22 -1.57
CA LYS A 1 -27.40 8.10 -3.03
C LYS A 1 -26.93 6.69 -3.36
N PRO A 2 -27.52 5.99 -4.34
CA PRO A 2 -27.05 4.67 -4.75
C PRO A 2 -25.66 4.76 -5.38
N VAL A 3 -24.84 3.73 -5.18
CA VAL A 3 -23.51 3.60 -5.80
C VAL A 3 -23.68 2.83 -7.11
N LEU A 4 -23.34 3.46 -8.22
CA LEU A 4 -23.35 2.86 -9.55
C LEU A 4 -21.93 2.45 -9.92
N LEU A 5 -21.73 1.19 -10.30
CA LEU A 5 -20.43 0.61 -10.64
C LEU A 5 -20.43 0.19 -12.11
N ALA A 6 -19.42 0.63 -12.86
CA ALA A 6 -19.15 0.17 -14.22
C ALA A 6 -17.85 -0.64 -14.21
N THR A 7 -17.80 -1.74 -14.96
CA THR A 7 -16.62 -2.62 -15.02
C THR A 7 -16.47 -3.25 -16.40
N ASN A 8 -15.24 -3.58 -16.77
CA ASN A 8 -14.89 -4.41 -17.93
C ASN A 8 -14.69 -5.89 -17.56
N LEU A 9 -14.95 -6.25 -16.30
CA LEU A 9 -14.86 -7.62 -15.79
C LEU A 9 -16.16 -8.38 -16.06
N HIS A 10 -16.29 -8.94 -17.26
CA HIS A 10 -17.51 -9.64 -17.70
C HIS A 10 -17.75 -11.01 -17.06
N TRP A 11 -16.71 -11.61 -16.49
CA TRP A 11 -16.73 -12.98 -15.94
C TRP A 11 -17.04 -13.03 -14.43
N HIS A 12 -17.17 -11.88 -13.77
CA HIS A 12 -17.41 -11.80 -12.33
C HIS A 12 -18.87 -11.48 -12.03
N SER A 13 -19.41 -12.07 -10.96
CA SER A 13 -20.75 -11.71 -10.48
C SER A 13 -20.80 -10.25 -10.01
N ALA A 14 -21.98 -9.65 -10.05
CA ALA A 14 -22.20 -8.29 -9.55
C ALA A 14 -21.76 -8.12 -8.09
N GLU A 15 -22.00 -9.14 -7.26
CA GLU A 15 -21.55 -9.19 -5.87
C GLU A 15 -20.02 -9.17 -5.76
N SER A 16 -19.33 -9.98 -6.57
CA SER A 16 -17.86 -10.00 -6.60
C SER A 16 -17.30 -8.64 -7.01
N ILE A 17 -17.91 -7.98 -7.99
CA ILE A 17 -17.51 -6.63 -8.43
C ILE A 17 -17.69 -5.62 -7.31
N ALA A 18 -18.81 -5.70 -6.56
CA ALA A 18 -19.05 -4.83 -5.41
C ALA A 18 -18.03 -5.05 -4.30
N GLU A 19 -17.66 -6.30 -4.00
CA GLU A 19 -16.63 -6.63 -3.01
C GLU A 19 -15.24 -6.16 -3.43
N ILE A 20 -14.89 -6.28 -4.72
CA ILE A 20 -13.64 -5.72 -5.25
C ILE A 20 -13.64 -4.18 -5.08
N TYR A 21 -14.75 -3.52 -5.41
CA TYR A 21 -14.85 -2.07 -5.27
C TYR A 21 -14.75 -1.61 -3.81
N LYS A 22 -15.28 -2.37 -2.85
CA LYS A 22 -15.10 -2.08 -1.41
C LYS A 22 -13.62 -1.98 -1.01
N LYS A 23 -12.74 -2.78 -1.62
CA LYS A 23 -11.29 -2.73 -1.34
C LYS A 23 -10.64 -1.42 -1.79
N ARG A 24 -11.30 -0.58 -2.59
CA ARG A 24 -10.80 0.76 -2.97
C ARG A 24 -10.41 1.59 -1.74
N TRP A 25 -11.16 1.50 -0.64
CA TRP A 25 -10.85 2.23 0.59
C TRP A 25 -9.48 1.88 1.19
N GLN A 26 -8.97 0.67 0.95
CA GLN A 26 -7.67 0.26 1.46
C GLN A 26 -6.54 1.15 0.91
N ILE A 27 -6.67 1.67 -0.32
CA ILE A 27 -5.66 2.59 -0.88
C ILE A 27 -5.61 3.91 -0.10
N GLU A 28 -6.77 4.41 0.36
CA GLU A 28 -6.83 5.65 1.12
C GLU A 28 -6.24 5.46 2.52
N VAL A 29 -6.49 4.31 3.14
CA VAL A 29 -5.87 3.91 4.41
C VAL A 29 -4.36 3.77 4.24
N PHE A 30 -3.89 3.18 3.15
CA PHE A 30 -2.46 3.08 2.83
C PHE A 30 -1.81 4.47 2.68
N PHE A 31 -2.41 5.37 1.90
CA PHE A 31 -1.88 6.74 1.77
C PHE A 31 -1.97 7.56 3.05
N ARG A 32 -2.99 7.33 3.88
CA ARG A 32 -3.07 7.91 5.22
C ARG A 32 -1.90 7.41 6.08
N TRP A 33 -1.65 6.10 6.05
CA TRP A 33 -0.55 5.49 6.79
C TRP A 33 0.80 6.06 6.35
N ILE A 34 1.05 6.17 5.03
CA ILE A 34 2.29 6.80 4.51
C ILE A 34 2.45 8.20 5.07
N LYS A 35 1.43 9.07 4.94
CA LYS A 35 1.52 10.46 5.40
C LYS A 35 1.75 10.57 6.92
N GLN A 36 1.28 9.60 7.70
CA GLN A 36 1.42 9.59 9.16
C GLN A 36 2.74 8.98 9.65
N HIS A 37 3.26 7.96 8.95
CA HIS A 37 4.36 7.14 9.46
C HIS A 37 5.65 7.29 8.65
N LEU A 38 5.58 7.80 7.42
CA LEU A 38 6.78 8.09 6.63
C LEU A 38 7.47 9.32 7.20
N ASN A 39 8.43 9.08 8.09
CA ASN A 39 9.29 10.10 8.64
C ASN A 39 10.63 10.10 7.91
N ILE A 40 10.91 11.16 7.14
CA ILE A 40 12.20 11.37 6.48
C ILE A 40 12.90 12.53 7.19
N PRO A 41 13.68 12.26 8.25
CA PRO A 41 14.20 13.32 9.13
C PRO A 41 15.24 14.21 8.45
N LYS A 42 15.90 13.71 7.40
CA LYS A 42 16.94 14.44 6.67
C LYS A 42 16.76 14.24 5.18
N LEU A 43 16.56 15.34 4.44
CA LEU A 43 16.63 15.34 2.98
C LEU A 43 18.09 15.55 2.55
N PHE A 44 18.59 14.71 1.65
CA PHE A 44 19.97 14.78 1.16
C PHE A 44 20.15 15.72 -0.04
N GLY A 45 19.04 16.22 -0.60
CA GLY A 45 19.03 17.22 -1.66
C GLY A 45 17.70 17.96 -1.68
N THR A 46 17.70 19.17 -2.23
CA THR A 46 16.53 20.06 -2.31
C THR A 46 15.90 20.11 -3.70
N THR A 47 16.53 19.51 -4.70
CA THR A 47 15.95 19.42 -6.05
C THR A 47 14.77 18.46 -6.04
N PRO A 48 13.73 18.70 -6.86
CA PRO A 48 12.56 17.81 -6.93
C PRO A 48 12.96 16.35 -7.17
N ASN A 49 13.90 16.09 -8.08
CA ASN A 49 14.37 14.75 -8.39
C ASN A 49 15.05 14.07 -7.18
N ALA A 50 15.86 14.81 -6.41
CA ALA A 50 16.50 14.27 -5.22
C ALA A 50 15.47 13.93 -4.14
N VAL A 51 14.49 14.81 -3.93
CA VAL A 51 13.41 14.60 -2.95
C VAL A 51 12.54 13.40 -3.35
N TYR A 52 12.05 13.36 -4.59
CA TYR A 52 11.25 12.25 -5.08
C TYR A 52 12.02 10.92 -5.06
N GLY A 53 13.28 10.93 -5.49
CA GLY A 53 14.15 9.77 -5.43
C GLY A 53 14.30 9.24 -4.00
N GLN A 54 14.51 10.12 -3.03
CA GLN A 54 14.62 9.74 -1.64
C GLN A 54 13.32 9.16 -1.07
N LEU A 55 12.16 9.74 -1.42
CA LEU A 55 10.85 9.17 -1.05
C LEU A 55 10.65 7.77 -1.65
N TYR A 56 10.97 7.58 -2.93
CA TYR A 56 10.83 6.27 -3.58
C TYR A 56 11.73 5.22 -2.92
N VAL A 57 12.98 5.55 -2.63
CA VAL A 57 13.90 4.65 -1.92
C VAL A 57 13.37 4.31 -0.52
N ALA A 58 12.89 5.29 0.24
CA ALA A 58 12.32 5.04 1.57
C ALA A 58 11.12 4.08 1.54
N LEU A 59 10.23 4.24 0.55
CA LEU A 59 9.09 3.35 0.35
C LEU A 59 9.52 1.93 -0.07
N LEU A 60 10.52 1.80 -0.95
CA LEU A 60 11.07 0.50 -1.35
C LEU A 60 11.69 -0.24 -0.16
N VAL A 61 12.49 0.45 0.65
CA VAL A 61 13.09 -0.12 1.87
C VAL A 61 12.02 -0.56 2.85
N TYR A 62 10.96 0.23 3.04
CA TYR A 62 9.83 -0.16 3.89
C TYR A 62 9.17 -1.47 3.42
N VAL A 63 8.89 -1.60 2.11
CA VAL A 63 8.28 -2.83 1.56
C VAL A 63 9.18 -4.04 1.78
N LEU A 64 10.50 -3.90 1.57
CA LEU A 64 11.46 -4.97 1.81
C LEU A 64 11.53 -5.37 3.29
N LEU A 65 11.58 -4.40 4.20
CA LEU A 65 11.59 -4.66 5.65
C LEU A 65 10.29 -5.34 6.10
N LYS A 66 9.15 -4.91 5.57
CA LYS A 66 7.85 -5.54 5.88
C LYS A 66 7.82 -6.99 5.39
N LEU A 67 8.30 -7.26 4.17
CA LEU A 67 8.39 -8.61 3.64
C LEU A 67 9.29 -9.49 4.51
N LEU A 68 10.48 -9.00 4.87
CA LEU A 68 11.41 -9.71 5.75
C LEU A 68 10.80 -9.98 7.12
N PHE A 69 10.08 -9.00 7.69
CA PHE A 69 9.38 -9.15 8.97
C PHE A 69 8.32 -10.24 8.90
N ASP A 70 7.49 -10.23 7.84
CA ASP A 70 6.45 -11.25 7.64
C ASP A 70 7.05 -12.65 7.45
N GLU A 71 8.16 -12.78 6.72
CA GLU A 71 8.86 -14.05 6.54
C GLU A 71 9.48 -14.53 7.87
N GLY A 72 10.11 -13.62 8.63
CA GLY A 72 10.64 -13.93 9.95
C GLY A 72 9.55 -14.38 10.93
N GLN A 73 8.38 -13.75 10.91
CA GLN A 73 7.24 -14.14 11.75
C GLN A 73 6.77 -15.58 11.45
N LYS A 74 6.74 -15.98 10.18
CA LYS A 74 6.38 -17.37 9.79
C LYS A 74 7.40 -18.40 10.27
N VAL A 75 8.69 -18.03 10.30
CA VAL A 75 9.76 -18.91 10.81
C VAL A 75 9.65 -19.06 12.33
N VAL A 76 9.36 -17.98 13.05
CA VAL A 76 9.26 -17.97 14.52
C VAL A 76 7.98 -18.65 15.02
N HIS A 77 6.85 -18.47 14.32
CA HIS A 77 5.57 -19.09 14.65
C HIS A 77 5.24 -20.18 13.62
N TRP A 78 5.96 -21.31 13.68
CA TRP A 78 5.79 -22.43 12.75
C TRP A 78 4.47 -23.21 12.94
N SER A 79 3.68 -22.89 13.96
CA SER A 79 2.44 -23.59 14.30
C SER A 79 1.47 -22.66 15.03
N ALA A 80 0.58 -22.01 14.27
CA ALA A 80 -0.72 -21.52 14.70
C ALA A 80 -1.70 -21.67 13.53
#